data_AF-A0A533Q801-F1
#
_entry.id   AF-A0A533Q801-F1
#
_cell.length_a   1.000
_cell.length_b   1.000
_cell.length_c   1.000
_cell.angle_alpha   90.00
_cell.angle_beta   90.00
_cell.angle_gamma   90.00
#
_symmetry.space_group_name_H-M   'P 1'
#
loop_
_entity.id
_entity.type
_entity.pdbx_description
1 polymer ?
#
loop_
_entity_poly.entity_id
_entity_poly.type
_entity_poly.pdbx_seq_one_letter_code
_entity_poly.pdbx_strand_id
1 'polypeptide(L)'
;MKNIFKNIMVHGDTVIISLLLAAVIIVPLFFDIRLYSVFDLSKVTVLYLLTIAILVVWSIMFTLNFHFTCSHTSIDIPILAYIGVFIISSILSINPMMSLFGAYKRFEGLTATVCYIFLFYTTVNFVTTKKRFYFLLISIIAGAAISSCYGIAQHIGFDMFKWSSFEARRVFSTFGNPVFFSTYLVMTLPLAVVLFLGNSFERKESPPVRGPYIVWFFLRYP
;
A
#
# COMPACT_ATOMS: atom_id res chain seq x y z
N MET A 1 36.34 6.98 2.63
CA MET A 1 35.42 5.89 2.99
C MET A 1 34.08 6.39 3.55
N LYS A 2 34.02 7.20 4.63
CA LYS A 2 32.75 7.69 5.22
C LYS A 2 31.74 8.34 4.22
N ASN A 3 32.23 9.12 3.24
CA ASN A 3 31.35 9.75 2.22
C ASN A 3 30.72 8.73 1.25
N ILE A 4 31.40 7.61 0.98
CA ILE A 4 30.88 6.56 0.08
C ILE A 4 29.73 5.83 0.76
N PHE A 5 29.90 5.42 2.03
CA PHE A 5 28.83 4.80 2.82
C PHE A 5 27.61 5.71 2.96
N LYS A 6 27.84 7.00 3.27
CA LYS A 6 26.74 7.99 3.36
C LYS A 6 25.97 8.11 2.04
N ASN A 7 26.67 8.15 0.91
CA ASN A 7 26.01 8.18 -0.40
C ASN A 7 25.21 6.91 -0.66
N ILE A 8 25.78 5.72 -0.43
CA ILE A 8 25.08 4.44 -0.61
C ILE A 8 23.80 4.39 0.22
N MET A 9 23.83 4.87 1.47
CA MET A 9 22.65 4.92 2.34
C MET A 9 21.55 5.83 1.80
N VAL A 10 21.90 7.05 1.37
CA VAL A 10 20.91 8.01 0.83
C VAL A 10 20.26 7.45 -0.44
N HIS A 11 21.04 6.77 -1.29
CA HIS A 11 20.49 6.13 -2.49
C HIS A 11 19.62 4.93 -2.12
N GLY A 12 20.05 4.10 -1.15
CA GLY A 12 19.28 2.95 -0.67
C GLY A 12 17.91 3.33 -0.11
N ASP A 13 17.85 4.36 0.75
CA ASP A 13 16.60 4.92 1.27
C ASP A 13 15.65 5.33 0.12
N THR A 14 16.20 6.03 -0.88
CA THR A 14 15.44 6.53 -2.03
C THR A 14 14.91 5.39 -2.88
N VAL A 15 15.69 4.33 -3.06
CA VAL A 15 15.29 3.12 -3.79
C VAL A 15 14.16 2.39 -3.04
N ILE A 16 14.28 2.20 -1.73
CA ILE A 16 13.23 1.54 -0.93
C ILE A 16 11.91 2.29 -1.02
N ILE A 17 11.95 3.61 -0.89
CA ILE A 17 10.73 4.43 -1.01
C ILE A 17 10.15 4.34 -2.41
N SER A 18 10.99 4.40 -3.44
CA SER A 18 10.53 4.29 -4.83
C SER A 18 9.85 2.94 -5.08
N LEU A 19 10.43 1.85 -4.57
CA LEU A 19 9.83 0.51 -4.64
C LEU A 19 8.51 0.43 -3.85
N LEU A 20 8.42 1.07 -2.69
CA LEU A 20 7.21 1.12 -1.89
C LEU A 20 6.09 1.88 -2.62
N LEU A 21 6.40 3.06 -3.17
CA LEU A 21 5.46 3.83 -3.98
C LEU A 21 5.03 3.05 -5.23
N ALA A 22 5.97 2.34 -5.86
CA ALA A 22 5.67 1.45 -6.98
C ALA A 22 4.75 0.31 -6.55
N ALA A 23 4.94 -0.30 -5.38
CA ALA A 23 4.04 -1.35 -4.87
C ALA A 23 2.62 -0.84 -4.69
N VAL A 24 2.45 0.36 -4.11
CA VAL A 24 1.14 0.98 -3.90
C VAL A 24 0.39 1.24 -5.22
N ILE A 25 1.09 1.53 -6.32
CA ILE A 25 0.48 1.81 -7.63
C ILE A 25 0.31 0.53 -8.44
N ILE A 26 1.36 -0.27 -8.57
CA ILE A 26 1.41 -1.40 -9.49
C ILE A 26 0.52 -2.53 -8.98
N VAL A 27 0.51 -2.84 -7.69
CA VAL A 27 -0.31 -3.95 -7.15
C VAL A 27 -1.81 -3.80 -7.46
N PRO A 28 -2.49 -2.67 -7.18
CA PRO A 28 -3.91 -2.54 -7.51
C PRO A 28 -4.20 -2.49 -9.02
N LEU A 29 -3.25 -2.02 -9.83
CA LEU A 29 -3.45 -1.83 -11.28
C LEU A 29 -3.08 -3.05 -12.12
N PHE A 30 -2.18 -3.89 -11.63
CA PHE A 30 -1.65 -5.01 -12.40
C PHE A 30 -2.61 -6.20 -12.42
N PHE A 31 -2.77 -6.78 -13.60
CA PHE A 31 -3.38 -8.08 -13.83
C PHE A 31 -2.81 -8.71 -15.10
N ASP A 32 -2.78 -10.04 -15.17
CA ASP A 32 -2.27 -10.78 -16.34
C ASP A 32 -3.33 -11.76 -16.84
N ILE A 33 -3.84 -11.51 -18.05
CA ILE A 33 -4.88 -12.30 -18.70
C ILE A 33 -4.44 -13.72 -19.08
N ARG A 34 -3.13 -14.00 -19.08
CA ARG A 34 -2.57 -15.33 -19.42
C ARG A 34 -2.64 -16.30 -18.25
N LEU A 35 -2.92 -15.81 -17.04
CA LEU A 35 -3.01 -16.62 -15.83
C LEU A 35 -4.43 -17.15 -15.63
N TYR A 36 -4.57 -18.37 -15.09
CA TYR A 36 -5.87 -18.94 -14.73
C TYR A 36 -6.62 -18.11 -13.67
N SER A 37 -5.89 -17.55 -12.70
CA SER A 37 -6.41 -16.52 -11.79
C SER A 37 -5.81 -15.18 -12.23
N VAL A 38 -6.54 -14.50 -13.11
CA VAL A 38 -6.08 -13.26 -13.76
C VAL A 38 -5.76 -12.15 -12.75
N PHE A 39 -6.58 -12.02 -11.70
CA PHE A 39 -6.52 -10.90 -10.76
C PHE A 39 -5.84 -11.23 -9.45
N ASP A 40 -6.11 -12.39 -8.85
CA ASP A 40 -5.59 -12.70 -7.51
C ASP A 40 -4.12 -13.11 -7.59
N LEU A 41 -3.79 -14.07 -8.47
CA LEU A 41 -2.41 -14.57 -8.60
C LEU A 41 -1.44 -13.49 -9.10
N SER A 42 -1.87 -12.67 -10.06
CA SER A 42 -1.04 -11.58 -10.60
C SER A 42 -0.66 -10.55 -9.54
N LYS A 43 -1.61 -10.14 -8.68
CA LYS A 43 -1.39 -9.17 -7.62
C LYS A 43 -0.47 -9.69 -6.53
N VAL A 44 -0.72 -10.91 -6.07
CA VAL A 44 0.13 -11.53 -5.03
C VAL A 44 1.54 -11.76 -5.55
N THR A 45 1.70 -12.15 -6.82
CA THR A 45 3.03 -12.31 -7.43
C THR A 45 3.81 -10.98 -7.45
N VAL A 46 3.18 -9.89 -7.91
CA VAL A 46 3.82 -8.56 -7.92
C VAL A 46 4.13 -8.09 -6.50
N LEU A 47 3.20 -8.28 -5.57
CA LEU A 47 3.41 -7.95 -4.16
C LEU A 47 4.66 -8.65 -3.62
N TYR A 48 4.79 -9.96 -3.84
CA TYR A 48 5.94 -10.74 -3.37
C TYR A 48 7.24 -10.30 -4.02
N LEU A 49 7.25 -10.10 -5.34
CA LEU A 49 8.45 -9.64 -6.05
C LEU A 49 8.95 -8.28 -5.53
N LEU A 50 8.04 -7.32 -5.35
CA LEU A 50 8.39 -5.99 -4.82
C LEU A 50 8.81 -6.05 -3.35
N THR A 51 8.14 -6.88 -2.54
CA THR A 51 8.49 -7.08 -1.13
C THR A 51 9.88 -7.69 -0.99
N ILE A 52 10.22 -8.70 -1.80
CA ILE A 52 11.55 -9.31 -1.83
C ILE A 52 12.59 -8.29 -2.29
N ALA A 53 12.30 -7.49 -3.32
CA ALA A 53 13.21 -6.43 -3.77
C ALA A 53 13.51 -5.41 -2.65
N ILE A 54 12.49 -4.97 -1.92
CA ILE A 54 12.65 -4.10 -0.75
C ILE A 54 13.49 -4.79 0.33
N LEU A 55 13.22 -6.06 0.62
CA LEU A 55 13.94 -6.84 1.64
C LEU A 55 15.42 -7.00 1.31
N VAL A 56 15.77 -7.25 0.04
CA VAL A 56 17.15 -7.34 -0.42
C VAL A 56 17.87 -6.01 -0.23
N VAL A 57 17.27 -4.90 -0.68
CA VAL A 57 17.88 -3.57 -0.52
C VAL A 57 18.03 -3.21 0.96
N TRP A 58 17.00 -3.45 1.76
CA TRP A 58 17.04 -3.16 3.19
C TRP A 58 18.09 -4.01 3.93
N SER A 59 18.24 -5.29 3.56
CA SER A 59 19.26 -6.19 4.11
C SER A 59 20.68 -5.76 3.74
N ILE A 60 20.90 -5.28 2.51
CA ILE A 60 22.18 -4.69 2.10
C ILE A 60 22.48 -3.43 2.92
N MET A 61 21.48 -2.56 3.14
CA MET A 61 21.67 -1.36 3.96
C MET A 61 21.96 -1.71 5.43
N PHE A 62 21.34 -2.78 5.93
CA PHE A 62 21.53 -3.26 7.30
C PHE A 62 22.97 -3.71 7.55
N THR A 63 23.54 -4.53 6.66
CA THR A 63 24.91 -5.03 6.80
C THR A 63 25.96 -3.92 6.74
N LEU A 64 25.64 -2.76 6.16
CA LEU A 64 26.55 -1.63 6.03
C LEU A 64 26.53 -0.66 7.24
N ASN A 65 25.43 -0.58 8.00
CA ASN A 65 25.27 0.42 9.06
C ASN A 65 25.57 -0.08 10.47
N PHE A 66 25.43 -1.39 10.74
CA PHE A 66 25.60 -2.05 12.06
C PHE A 66 24.81 -1.46 13.25
N HIS A 67 24.23 -0.26 13.14
CA HIS A 67 23.43 0.41 14.15
C HIS A 67 21.97 0.35 13.72
N PHE A 68 21.21 -0.44 14.48
CA PHE A 68 19.79 -0.63 14.27
C PHE A 68 19.01 0.36 15.14
N THR A 69 18.12 1.13 14.53
CA THR A 69 17.05 1.82 15.25
C THR A 69 15.74 1.34 14.66
N CYS A 70 15.18 0.26 15.21
CA CYS A 70 13.79 -0.08 14.90
C CYS A 70 12.92 1.02 15.46
N SER A 71 12.07 1.60 14.63
CA SER A 71 11.02 2.49 15.12
C SER A 71 10.00 1.63 15.86
N HIS A 72 10.04 1.64 17.19
CA HIS A 72 9.02 0.99 18.01
C HIS A 72 7.70 1.74 17.88
N THR A 73 6.62 0.99 17.68
CA THR A 73 5.26 1.57 17.63
C THR A 73 4.40 0.96 18.73
N SER A 74 3.41 1.71 19.24
CA SER A 74 2.46 1.19 20.23
C SER A 74 1.62 0.01 19.70
N ILE A 75 1.63 -0.22 18.38
CA ILE A 75 0.87 -1.27 17.69
C ILE A 75 1.71 -2.57 17.53
N ASP A 76 2.99 -2.55 17.93
CA ASP A 76 3.88 -3.72 17.84
C ASP A 76 3.31 -4.92 18.61
N ILE A 77 2.73 -4.69 19.79
CA ILE A 77 2.13 -5.74 20.63
C ILE A 77 0.92 -6.40 19.92
N PRO A 78 -0.10 -5.65 19.44
CA PRO A 78 -1.16 -6.21 18.61
C PRO A 78 -0.66 -6.97 17.37
N ILE A 79 0.35 -6.47 16.67
CA ILE A 79 0.90 -7.13 15.47
C ILE A 79 1.56 -8.47 15.84
N LEU A 80 2.33 -8.50 16.92
CA LEU A 80 2.94 -9.72 17.43
C LEU A 80 1.90 -10.74 17.92
N ALA A 81 0.84 -10.27 18.58
CA ALA A 81 -0.27 -11.14 18.96
C ALA A 81 -0.97 -11.71 17.72
N TYR A 82 -1.23 -10.87 16.72
CA TYR A 82 -1.88 -11.26 15.47
C TYR A 82 -1.06 -12.31 14.70
N ILE A 83 0.25 -12.09 14.52
CA ILE A 83 1.11 -13.06 13.83
C ILE A 83 1.26 -14.34 14.65
N GLY A 84 1.31 -14.25 15.98
CA GLY A 84 1.34 -15.41 16.87
C GLY A 84 0.10 -16.30 16.70
N VAL A 85 -1.09 -15.69 16.67
CA VAL A 85 -2.35 -16.41 16.40
C VAL A 85 -2.33 -17.06 15.01
N PHE A 86 -1.86 -16.35 13.98
CA PHE A 86 -1.74 -16.89 12.63
C PHE A 86 -0.79 -18.09 12.54
N ILE A 87 0.35 -18.04 13.24
CA ILE A 87 1.31 -19.15 13.29
C ILE A 87 0.71 -20.36 14.01
N ILE A 88 0.12 -20.16 15.19
CA ILE A 88 -0.52 -21.23 15.96
C ILE A 88 -1.65 -21.86 15.15
N SER A 89 -2.51 -21.05 14.55
CA SER A 89 -3.60 -21.52 13.68
C SER A 89 -3.07 -22.28 12.47
N SER A 90 -1.91 -21.91 11.93
CA SER A 90 -1.31 -22.60 10.77
C SER A 90 -0.72 -23.96 11.15
N ILE A 91 -0.11 -24.07 12.34
CA ILE A 91 0.44 -25.34 12.85
C ILE A 91 -0.67 -26.32 13.20
N LEU A 92 -1.76 -25.83 13.80
CA LEU A 92 -2.92 -26.66 14.20
C LEU A 92 -3.88 -26.95 13.04
N SER A 93 -3.63 -26.40 11.85
CA SER A 93 -4.53 -26.52 10.71
C SER A 93 -4.58 -27.94 10.14
N ILE A 94 -5.76 -28.36 9.68
CA ILE A 94 -5.98 -29.61 8.95
C ILE A 94 -5.16 -29.64 7.66
N ASN A 95 -5.00 -28.48 6.99
CA ASN A 95 -4.20 -28.36 5.78
C ASN A 95 -3.18 -27.22 5.95
N PRO A 96 -2.00 -27.51 6.53
CA PRO A 96 -0.97 -26.50 6.79
C PRO A 96 -0.50 -25.78 5.54
N MET A 97 -0.43 -26.47 4.40
CA MET A 97 0.01 -25.87 3.13
C MET A 97 -0.96 -24.78 2.65
N MET A 98 -2.27 -25.03 2.78
CA MET A 98 -3.28 -24.02 2.47
C MET A 98 -3.25 -22.85 3.46
N SER A 99 -2.89 -23.09 4.73
CA SER A 99 -2.71 -22.01 5.71
C SER A 99 -1.48 -21.13 5.42
N LEU A 100 -0.40 -21.73 4.93
CA LEU A 100 0.84 -21.02 4.61
C LEU A 100 0.70 -20.13 3.37
N PHE A 101 0.16 -20.68 2.28
CA PHE A 101 0.10 -20.00 0.97
C PHE A 101 -1.26 -19.41 0.63
N GLY A 102 -2.29 -19.74 1.41
CA GLY A 102 -3.68 -19.36 1.14
C GLY A 102 -4.39 -20.33 0.19
N ALA A 103 -5.72 -20.25 0.19
CA ALA A 103 -6.55 -21.04 -0.71
C ALA A 103 -6.48 -20.51 -2.17
N TYR A 104 -6.68 -21.42 -3.13
CA TYR A 104 -6.73 -21.08 -4.55
C TYR A 104 -7.82 -20.02 -4.82
N LYS A 105 -7.50 -19.00 -5.63
CA LYS A 105 -8.29 -17.77 -5.88
C LYS A 105 -8.41 -16.78 -4.71
N ARG A 106 -7.70 -17.00 -3.60
CA ARG A 106 -7.62 -16.02 -2.51
C ARG A 106 -6.18 -15.66 -2.17
N PHE A 107 -5.28 -16.64 -2.13
CA PHE A 107 -3.84 -16.44 -1.86
C PHE A 107 -3.55 -15.64 -0.57
N GLU A 108 -4.52 -15.60 0.35
CA GLU A 108 -4.41 -15.01 1.67
C GLU A 108 -3.98 -16.09 2.66
N GLY A 109 -2.68 -16.15 2.93
CA GLY A 109 -2.08 -17.08 3.89
C GLY A 109 -1.10 -16.38 4.83
N LEU A 110 -0.38 -17.18 5.63
CA LEU A 110 0.67 -16.67 6.51
C LEU A 110 1.73 -15.88 5.73
N THR A 111 2.11 -16.35 4.54
CA THR A 111 3.11 -15.71 3.68
C THR A 111 2.71 -14.30 3.25
N ALA A 112 1.47 -14.11 2.78
CA ALA A 112 0.92 -12.80 2.44
C ALA A 112 0.87 -11.88 3.68
N THR A 113 0.44 -12.43 4.81
CA THR A 113 0.38 -11.71 6.08
C THR A 113 1.75 -11.19 6.52
N VAL A 114 2.79 -12.02 6.42
CA VAL A 114 4.18 -11.61 6.70
C VAL A 114 4.62 -10.49 5.76
N CYS A 115 4.27 -10.56 4.48
CA CYS A 115 4.57 -9.50 3.51
C CYS A 115 3.89 -8.18 3.90
N TYR A 116 2.61 -8.20 4.30
CA TYR A 116 1.90 -7.00 4.74
C TYR A 116 2.55 -6.36 5.97
N ILE A 117 2.91 -7.18 6.97
CA ILE A 117 3.59 -6.70 8.19
C ILE A 117 4.97 -6.12 7.84
N PHE A 118 5.72 -6.77 6.97
CA PHE A 118 7.02 -6.28 6.52
C PHE A 118 6.90 -4.93 5.77
N LEU A 119 5.92 -4.79 4.87
CA LEU A 119 5.65 -3.52 4.18
C LEU A 119 5.19 -2.43 5.15
N PHE A 120 4.42 -2.78 6.18
CA PHE A 120 4.06 -1.85 7.25
C PHE A 120 5.30 -1.31 7.96
N TYR A 121 6.20 -2.17 8.45
CA TYR A 121 7.43 -1.72 9.12
C TYR A 121 8.36 -0.97 8.18
N THR A 122 8.44 -1.36 6.90
CA THR A 122 9.17 -0.59 5.89
C THR A 122 8.58 0.82 5.77
N THR A 123 7.26 0.94 5.71
CA THR A 123 6.58 2.24 5.65
C THR A 123 6.92 3.09 6.88
N VAL A 124 6.80 2.53 8.08
CA VAL A 124 7.09 3.23 9.34
C VAL A 124 8.54 3.73 9.40
N ASN A 125 9.51 2.89 9.00
CA ASN A 125 10.93 3.23 9.11
C ASN A 125 11.40 4.21 8.02
N PHE A 126 10.86 4.14 6.81
CA PHE A 126 11.35 4.94 5.68
C PHE A 126 10.49 6.17 5.37
N VAL A 127 9.20 6.19 5.72
CA VAL A 127 8.27 7.31 5.49
C VAL A 127 8.25 8.26 6.69
N THR A 128 9.42 8.78 7.05
CA THR A 128 9.60 9.64 8.24
C THR A 128 9.38 11.13 7.97
N THR A 129 9.47 11.55 6.70
CA THR A 129 9.34 12.96 6.29
C THR A 129 7.96 13.24 5.72
N LYS A 130 7.39 14.43 6.03
CA LYS A 130 6.11 14.90 5.45
C LYS A 130 6.05 14.76 3.92
N LYS A 131 7.15 15.07 3.22
CA LYS A 131 7.26 14.91 1.76
C LYS A 131 7.07 13.46 1.29
N ARG A 132 7.70 12.49 1.98
CA ARG A 132 7.59 11.06 1.66
C ARG A 132 6.17 10.56 1.91
N PHE A 133 5.56 11.01 3.02
CA PHE A 133 4.17 10.70 3.34
C PHE A 133 3.19 11.25 2.29
N TYR A 134 3.40 12.50 1.85
CA TYR A 134 2.59 13.10 0.80
C TYR A 134 2.69 12.35 -0.53
N PHE A 135 3.90 11.92 -0.93
CA PHE A 135 4.06 11.07 -2.12
C PHE A 135 3.34 9.74 -1.98
N LEU A 136 3.36 9.11 -0.80
CA LEU A 136 2.62 7.87 -0.55
C LEU A 136 1.11 8.08 -0.73
N LEU A 137 0.55 9.16 -0.16
CA LEU A 137 -0.86 9.48 -0.34
C LEU A 137 -1.22 9.76 -1.80
N ILE A 138 -0.41 10.53 -2.52
CA ILE A 138 -0.61 10.77 -3.95
C ILE A 138 -0.58 9.44 -4.72
N SER A 139 0.36 8.56 -4.43
CA SER A 139 0.45 7.25 -5.09
C SER A 139 -0.80 6.39 -4.88
N ILE A 140 -1.35 6.38 -3.65
CA ILE A 140 -2.62 5.69 -3.35
C ILE A 140 -3.75 6.27 -4.21
N ILE A 141 -3.89 7.60 -4.22
CA ILE A 141 -4.95 8.29 -4.97
C ILE A 141 -4.77 8.12 -6.47
N ALA A 142 -3.53 8.13 -6.97
CA ALA A 142 -3.24 7.90 -8.38
C ALA A 142 -3.66 6.49 -8.81
N GLY A 143 -3.36 5.47 -8.01
CA GLY A 143 -3.85 4.10 -8.24
C GLY A 143 -5.38 4.02 -8.25
N ALA A 144 -6.04 4.68 -7.29
CA ALA A 144 -7.50 4.77 -7.23
C ALA A 144 -8.10 5.52 -8.45
N ALA A 145 -7.47 6.61 -8.88
CA ALA A 145 -7.92 7.38 -10.04
C ALA A 145 -7.79 6.59 -11.34
N ILE A 146 -6.64 5.93 -11.57
CA ILE A 146 -6.41 5.12 -12.77
C ILE A 146 -7.37 3.93 -12.82
N SER A 147 -7.52 3.19 -11.71
CA SER A 147 -8.50 2.10 -11.64
C SER A 147 -9.94 2.61 -11.79
N SER A 148 -10.27 3.79 -11.26
CA SER A 148 -11.60 4.40 -11.47
C SER A 148 -11.86 4.74 -12.93
N CYS A 149 -10.88 5.30 -13.63
CA CYS A 149 -11.00 5.59 -15.06
C CYS A 149 -11.30 4.32 -15.86
N TYR A 150 -10.61 3.22 -15.56
CA TYR A 150 -10.88 1.93 -16.19
C TYR A 150 -12.27 1.38 -15.82
N GLY A 151 -12.70 1.51 -14.56
CA GLY A 151 -14.05 1.11 -14.14
C GLY A 151 -15.17 1.92 -14.82
N ILE A 152 -14.97 3.22 -15.02
CA ILE A 152 -15.91 4.08 -15.77
C ILE A 152 -15.96 3.64 -17.24
N ALA A 153 -14.81 3.36 -17.86
CA ALA A 153 -14.77 2.84 -19.23
C ALA A 153 -15.56 1.51 -19.36
N GLN A 154 -15.38 0.59 -18.40
CA GLN A 154 -16.16 -0.65 -18.34
C GLN A 154 -17.66 -0.39 -18.20
N HIS A 155 -18.07 0.60 -17.39
CA HIS A 155 -19.49 0.95 -17.22
C HIS A 155 -20.15 1.42 -18.52
N ILE A 156 -19.41 2.17 -19.35
CA ILE A 156 -19.89 2.72 -20.62
C ILE A 156 -19.85 1.64 -21.73
N GLY A 157 -19.35 0.44 -21.44
CA GLY A 157 -19.24 -0.68 -22.39
C GLY A 157 -17.91 -0.72 -23.16
N PHE A 158 -16.97 0.16 -22.82
CA PHE A 158 -15.61 0.14 -23.35
C PHE A 158 -14.72 -0.74 -22.45
N ASP A 159 -14.84 -2.07 -22.61
CA ASP A 159 -13.92 -3.02 -21.98
C ASP A 159 -12.91 -3.51 -23.03
N MET A 160 -11.62 -3.33 -22.72
CA MET A 160 -10.52 -3.78 -23.59
C MET A 160 -10.45 -5.30 -23.68
N PHE A 161 -11.00 -6.01 -22.70
CA PHE A 161 -10.90 -7.47 -22.59
C PHE A 161 -12.29 -8.11 -22.60
N LYS A 162 -12.41 -9.25 -23.29
CA LYS A 162 -13.65 -10.05 -23.30
C LYS A 162 -13.62 -11.03 -22.14
N TRP A 163 -14.38 -10.73 -21.09
CA TRP A 163 -14.47 -11.58 -19.91
C TRP A 163 -15.59 -12.62 -20.05
N SER A 164 -15.29 -13.90 -19.81
CA SER A 164 -16.21 -15.02 -20.10
C SER A 164 -17.36 -15.20 -19.10
N SER A 165 -17.34 -14.51 -17.96
CA SER A 165 -18.12 -14.93 -16.78
C SER A 165 -18.68 -13.78 -15.94
N PHE A 166 -18.63 -12.55 -16.42
CA PHE A 166 -19.07 -11.40 -15.63
C PHE A 166 -20.37 -10.82 -16.17
N GLU A 167 -21.37 -10.75 -15.28
CA GLU A 167 -22.64 -10.09 -15.52
C GLU A 167 -22.38 -8.67 -16.04
N ALA A 168 -22.86 -8.37 -17.25
CA ALA A 168 -22.61 -7.14 -18.01
C ALA A 168 -22.99 -5.82 -17.28
N ARG A 169 -23.49 -5.88 -16.04
CA ARG A 169 -23.93 -4.73 -15.24
C ARG A 169 -23.01 -4.36 -14.08
N ARG A 170 -22.06 -5.21 -13.67
CA ARG A 170 -21.24 -4.96 -12.47
C ARG A 170 -19.81 -4.57 -12.84
N VAL A 171 -19.44 -3.34 -12.49
CA VAL A 171 -18.09 -2.79 -12.71
C VAL A 171 -17.13 -3.36 -11.67
N PHE A 172 -15.99 -3.89 -12.12
CA PHE A 172 -14.97 -4.49 -11.25
C PHE A 172 -13.56 -3.93 -11.45
N SER A 173 -13.35 -3.11 -12.48
CA SER A 173 -12.08 -2.49 -12.82
C SER A 173 -10.91 -3.50 -12.86
N THR A 174 -9.73 -3.12 -12.39
CA THR A 174 -8.53 -3.95 -12.32
C THR A 174 -8.58 -4.98 -11.19
N PHE A 175 -9.66 -5.02 -10.39
CA PHE A 175 -9.77 -5.88 -9.20
C PHE A 175 -10.44 -7.22 -9.46
N GLY A 176 -11.14 -7.38 -10.59
CA GLY A 176 -11.85 -8.64 -10.91
C GLY A 176 -13.08 -8.95 -10.06
N ASN A 177 -13.33 -8.16 -9.01
CA ASN A 177 -14.50 -8.26 -8.16
C ASN A 177 -15.03 -6.87 -7.78
N PRO A 178 -16.32 -6.55 -8.03
CA PRO A 178 -16.91 -5.26 -7.67
C PRO A 178 -16.82 -4.94 -6.18
N VAL A 179 -16.90 -5.95 -5.31
CA VAL A 179 -16.80 -5.77 -3.85
C VAL A 179 -15.41 -5.26 -3.49
N PHE A 180 -14.35 -5.90 -3.99
CA PHE A 180 -12.97 -5.45 -3.73
C PHE A 180 -12.70 -4.05 -4.28
N PHE A 181 -13.18 -3.78 -5.50
CA PHE A 181 -13.04 -2.46 -6.10
C PHE A 181 -13.75 -1.39 -5.26
N SER A 182 -14.99 -1.64 -4.84
CA SER A 182 -15.74 -0.71 -3.99
C SER A 182 -15.07 -0.47 -2.64
N THR A 183 -14.57 -1.51 -1.98
CA THR A 183 -13.84 -1.38 -0.71
C THR A 183 -12.58 -0.54 -0.87
N TYR A 184 -11.84 -0.73 -1.96
CA TYR A 184 -10.67 0.07 -2.27
C TYR A 184 -11.02 1.56 -2.46
N LEU A 185 -12.09 1.87 -3.18
CA LEU A 185 -12.57 3.25 -3.34
C LEU A 185 -13.03 3.87 -2.02
N VAL A 186 -13.78 3.12 -1.20
CA VAL A 186 -14.25 3.59 0.11
C VAL A 186 -13.07 3.92 1.05
N MET A 187 -12.01 3.12 1.02
CA MET A 187 -10.80 3.39 1.83
C MET A 187 -9.99 4.58 1.31
N THR A 188 -9.99 4.82 0.01
CA THR A 188 -9.19 5.90 -0.62
C THR A 188 -9.90 7.24 -0.68
N LEU A 189 -11.23 7.25 -0.68
CA LEU A 189 -12.04 8.46 -0.81
C LEU A 189 -11.80 9.48 0.32
N PRO A 190 -11.76 9.11 1.62
CA PRO A 190 -11.45 10.07 2.68
C PRO A 190 -10.07 10.71 2.51
N LEU A 191 -9.07 9.95 2.07
CA LEU A 191 -7.71 10.45 1.83
C LEU A 191 -7.70 11.47 0.69
N ALA A 192 -8.43 11.19 -0.40
CA ALA A 192 -8.58 12.11 -1.52
C ALA A 192 -9.29 13.41 -1.11
N VAL A 193 -10.35 13.31 -0.32
CA VAL A 193 -11.10 14.48 0.18
C VAL A 193 -10.21 15.34 1.08
N VAL A 194 -9.49 14.75 2.03
CA VAL A 194 -8.60 15.49 2.93
C VAL A 194 -7.50 16.20 2.16
N LEU A 195 -6.87 15.55 1.17
CA LEU A 195 -5.84 16.18 0.35
C LEU A 195 -6.38 17.31 -0.55
N PHE A 196 -7.55 17.11 -1.15
CA PHE A 196 -8.20 18.12 -1.98
C PHE A 196 -8.58 19.36 -1.17
N LEU A 197 -9.18 19.17 0.01
CA LEU A 197 -9.54 20.25 0.91
C LEU A 197 -8.30 20.94 1.51
N GLY A 198 -7.32 20.17 1.98
CA GLY A 198 -6.08 20.70 2.58
C GLY A 198 -5.30 21.63 1.64
N ASN A 199 -5.14 21.24 0.37
CA ASN A 199 -4.51 22.09 -0.65
C ASN A 199 -5.30 23.38 -0.92
N SER A 200 -6.63 23.36 -0.72
CA SER A 200 -7.51 24.50 -0.95
C SER A 200 -7.46 25.52 0.20
N PHE A 201 -7.14 25.09 1.42
CA PHE A 201 -6.99 25.97 2.59
C PHE A 201 -5.64 26.71 2.60
N GLU A 202 -4.53 26.04 2.30
CA GLU A 202 -3.20 26.70 2.23
C GLU A 202 -3.15 27.78 1.13
N ARG A 203 -3.89 27.60 0.02
CA ARG A 203 -3.95 28.60 -1.07
C ARG A 203 -4.77 29.84 -0.72
N LYS A 204 -5.57 29.80 0.35
CA LYS A 204 -6.47 30.90 0.77
C LYS A 204 -5.90 31.77 1.89
N GLU A 205 -4.79 31.39 2.53
CA GLU A 205 -4.10 32.22 3.52
C GLU A 205 -3.24 33.31 2.83
N SER A 206 -3.91 34.34 2.30
CA SER A 206 -3.37 35.69 2.11
C SER A 206 -3.57 36.52 3.40
N PRO A 207 -2.86 37.65 3.62
CA PRO A 207 -2.24 38.10 4.88
C PRO A 207 -3.19 38.18 6.10
N PRO A 208 -2.64 38.19 7.34
CA PRO A 208 -3.43 38.02 8.55
C PRO A 208 -4.40 39.18 8.74
N VAL A 209 -5.68 38.92 8.48
CA VAL A 209 -6.76 39.80 8.90
C VAL A 209 -6.89 39.61 10.42
N ARG A 210 -6.46 40.63 11.16
CA ARG A 210 -6.70 40.76 12.60
C ARG A 210 -8.22 40.78 12.83
N GLY A 211 -8.78 39.69 13.34
CA GLY A 211 -10.17 39.61 13.77
C GLY A 211 -10.42 38.35 14.60
N PRO A 212 -11.30 38.39 15.62
CA PRO A 212 -11.20 37.51 16.78
C PRO A 212 -11.91 36.17 16.60
N TYR A 213 -11.14 35.11 16.88
CA TYR A 213 -11.47 33.84 17.55
C TYR A 213 -12.83 33.16 17.29
N ILE A 214 -12.77 31.90 16.80
CA ILE A 214 -13.46 30.74 17.42
C ILE A 214 -13.03 29.38 16.80
N VAL A 215 -12.39 29.31 15.63
CA VAL A 215 -12.18 28.00 14.95
C VAL A 215 -10.79 27.36 15.18
N TRP A 216 -9.93 27.94 16.02
CA TRP A 216 -8.53 27.50 16.15
C TRP A 216 -8.26 26.26 17.02
N PHE A 217 -9.28 25.51 17.45
CA PHE A 217 -9.12 24.50 18.51
C PHE A 217 -8.66 23.10 18.07
N PHE A 218 -8.69 22.75 16.78
CA PHE A 218 -8.43 21.35 16.34
C PHE A 218 -7.09 21.09 15.64
N LEU A 219 -6.24 22.11 15.43
CA LEU A 219 -5.00 21.93 14.64
C LEU A 219 -3.73 22.43 15.31
N ARG A 220 -3.64 22.34 16.65
CA ARG A 220 -2.35 22.61 17.31
C ARG A 220 -2.03 21.70 18.50
N TYR A 221 -0.96 20.94 18.28
CA TYR A 221 0.07 20.44 19.19
C TYR A 221 0.03 18.98 19.67
N PRO A 222 1.19 18.41 20.02
CA PRO A 222 2.59 18.74 19.65
C PRO A 222 3.22 17.72 18.69
#